data_AF-C0KJ20-F1
#
_entry.id   AF-C0KJ20-F1
#
_cell.length_a   1.000
_cell.length_b   1.000
_cell.length_c   1.000
_cell.angle_alpha   90.00
_cell.angle_beta   90.00
_cell.angle_gamma   90.00
#
_symmetry.space_group_name_H-M   'P 1'
#
loop_
_entity.id
_entity.type
_entity.pdbx_description
1 polymer ?
#
loop_
_entity_poly.entity_id
_entity_poly.type
_entity_poly.pdbx_seq_one_letter_code
_entity_poly.pdbx_strand_id
1 'polypeptide(L)'
;ELGMPAMALTDFTNLCGLVKFYGTAHGSGVKPIIGADFKMQSDEFGEELTQVTLLAADNVGYKNLTLLISKAYLRGHVQHHPVIDKAWLAEMSEGLIVLSGGKSGEIGRGLLKGNRQIVQGCVDFYKQHFPDRFYLELLRTGRPDEETYLHFAVELAEQQDLPVVATNEVVFLSPDLFDAHDIRVAIHDGYTLEDPRRPKNYSPQQYLRTEEEMCELFADIPEALENSVEIAKRCNVTVRLGEYFLPAFPTEGMKETEFLVMKSREGLEERLEFLFPDEEERKRRRPEYDERLQIELDVINQMGFPGYFLIVMEFIQWSKDNGIPVGPGRGSGAGS
;
A
#
# COMPACT_ATOMS: atom_id res chain seq x y z
N GLU A 1 20.12 8.71 6.73
CA GLU A 1 20.75 9.47 7.83
C GLU A 1 20.93 8.61 9.07
N LEU A 2 19.86 7.98 9.59
CA LEU A 2 19.91 7.14 10.80
C LEU A 2 20.55 5.73 10.64
N GLY A 3 21.13 5.39 9.48
CA GLY A 3 21.78 4.09 9.26
C GLY A 3 20.86 2.85 9.15
N MET A 4 19.55 3.01 9.33
CA MET A 4 18.60 1.89 9.33
C MET A 4 18.47 1.21 7.96
N PRO A 5 18.51 -0.14 7.88
CA PRO A 5 18.52 -0.88 6.61
C PRO A 5 17.13 -1.04 5.97
N ALA A 6 16.06 -0.88 6.74
CA ALA A 6 14.69 -1.05 6.29
C ALA A 6 13.74 -0.09 7.01
N MET A 7 12.58 0.18 6.42
CA MET A 7 11.53 0.99 7.02
C MET A 7 10.17 0.40 6.67
N ALA A 8 9.26 0.32 7.63
CA ALA A 8 7.85 0.04 7.38
C ALA A 8 7.05 1.35 7.33
N LEU A 9 6.21 1.51 6.31
CA LEU A 9 5.21 2.57 6.26
C LEU A 9 3.83 1.93 6.39
N THR A 10 3.12 2.24 7.47
CA THR A 10 1.84 1.63 7.86
C THR A 10 0.72 2.67 7.94
N ASP A 11 0.48 3.37 6.83
CA ASP A 11 -0.59 4.39 6.77
C ASP A 11 -1.96 3.79 7.15
N PHE A 12 -2.84 4.60 7.73
CA PHE A 12 -4.18 4.16 8.14
C PHE A 12 -5.03 3.73 6.94
N THR A 13 -5.23 2.42 6.82
CA THR A 13 -6.15 1.75 5.88
C THR A 13 -5.92 2.20 4.44
N ASN A 14 -4.68 2.46 4.02
CA ASN A 14 -4.38 2.81 2.64
C ASN A 14 -2.92 2.52 2.28
N LEU A 15 -2.64 2.50 0.98
CA LEU A 15 -1.30 2.38 0.39
C LEU A 15 -1.04 3.53 -0.60
N CYS A 16 -1.63 4.70 -0.36
CA CYS A 16 -1.59 5.84 -1.29
C CYS A 16 -0.16 6.33 -1.55
N GLY A 17 0.71 6.25 -0.54
CA GLY A 17 2.12 6.62 -0.64
C GLY A 17 3.01 5.55 -1.28
N LEU A 18 2.52 4.34 -1.56
CA LEU A 18 3.36 3.16 -1.80
C LEU A 18 4.33 3.32 -2.97
N VAL A 19 3.87 3.82 -4.13
CA VAL A 19 4.76 3.96 -5.31
C VAL A 19 5.90 4.95 -5.04
N LYS A 20 5.61 6.05 -4.34
CA LYS A 20 6.62 7.03 -3.94
C LYS A 20 7.56 6.42 -2.92
N PHE A 21 7.02 5.79 -1.88
CA PHE A 21 7.78 5.15 -0.82
C PHE A 21 8.75 4.10 -1.38
N TYR A 22 8.26 3.20 -2.24
CA TYR A 22 9.05 2.12 -2.81
C TYR A 22 10.20 2.67 -3.68
N GLY A 23 9.91 3.62 -4.58
CA GLY A 23 10.92 4.24 -5.43
C GLY A 23 11.97 5.03 -4.64
N THR A 24 11.54 5.83 -3.66
CA THR A 24 12.44 6.63 -2.82
C THR A 24 13.29 5.77 -1.89
N ALA A 25 12.69 4.79 -1.18
CA ALA A 25 13.42 3.91 -0.28
C ALA A 25 14.51 3.13 -1.04
N HIS A 26 14.15 2.53 -2.18
CA HIS A 26 15.11 1.82 -3.03
C HIS A 26 16.24 2.74 -3.51
N GLY A 27 15.91 3.95 -3.99
CA GLY A 27 16.90 4.95 -4.40
C GLY A 27 17.81 5.43 -3.27
N SER A 28 17.40 5.30 -2.01
CA SER A 28 18.18 5.60 -0.81
C SER A 28 18.88 4.37 -0.19
N GLY A 29 18.79 3.19 -0.81
CA GLY A 29 19.38 1.95 -0.29
C GLY A 29 18.67 1.38 0.95
N VAL A 30 17.45 1.81 1.22
CA VAL A 30 16.62 1.34 2.34
C VAL A 30 15.57 0.37 1.81
N LYS A 31 15.40 -0.78 2.47
CA LYS A 31 14.36 -1.75 2.08
C LYS A 31 12.96 -1.25 2.51
N PRO A 32 12.02 -1.06 1.57
CA PRO A 32 10.64 -0.74 1.93
C PRO A 32 9.90 -1.98 2.46
N ILE A 33 9.24 -1.84 3.59
CA ILE A 33 8.31 -2.82 4.15
C ILE A 33 6.90 -2.25 4.01
N ILE A 34 6.04 -3.00 3.34
CA ILE A 34 4.68 -2.55 3.02
C ILE A 34 3.75 -3.01 4.13
N GLY A 35 3.00 -2.09 4.70
CA GLY A 35 1.96 -2.41 5.66
C GLY A 35 0.86 -1.35 5.71
N ALA A 36 -0.11 -1.55 6.58
CA ALA A 36 -1.14 -0.58 6.89
C ALA A 36 -1.71 -0.82 8.29
N ASP A 37 -2.14 0.27 8.92
CA ASP A 37 -2.87 0.23 10.18
C ASP A 37 -4.37 0.16 9.93
N PHE A 38 -5.09 -0.59 10.76
CA PHE A 38 -6.53 -0.75 10.63
C PHE A 38 -7.24 -0.48 11.95
N LYS A 39 -8.43 0.10 11.83
CA LYS A 39 -9.48 -0.09 12.83
C LYS A 39 -10.13 -1.45 12.57
N MET A 40 -10.33 -2.23 13.62
CA MET A 40 -10.92 -3.55 13.54
C MET A 40 -12.14 -3.64 14.46
N GLN A 41 -13.18 -4.31 13.98
CA GLN A 41 -14.31 -4.72 14.80
C GLN A 41 -14.29 -6.24 15.00
N SER A 42 -14.74 -6.67 16.18
CA SER A 42 -14.85 -8.07 16.55
C SER A 42 -16.02 -8.30 17.49
N ASP A 43 -16.58 -9.51 17.47
CA ASP A 43 -17.75 -9.86 18.28
C ASP A 43 -17.46 -9.72 19.78
N GLU A 44 -16.22 -9.98 20.19
CA GLU A 44 -15.76 -9.90 21.58
C GLU A 44 -15.80 -8.46 22.14
N PHE A 45 -15.70 -7.45 21.27
CA PHE A 45 -15.68 -6.03 21.65
C PHE A 45 -16.94 -5.26 21.21
N GLY A 46 -17.88 -5.90 20.52
CA GLY A 46 -19.13 -5.28 20.09
C GLY A 46 -18.89 -4.04 19.21
N GLU A 47 -19.38 -2.88 19.65
CA GLU A 47 -19.19 -1.61 18.94
C GLU A 47 -17.81 -0.98 19.16
N GLU A 48 -17.01 -1.47 20.09
CA GLU A 48 -15.70 -0.89 20.40
C GLU A 48 -14.66 -1.29 19.36
N LEU A 49 -14.16 -0.31 18.61
CA LEU A 49 -13.13 -0.54 17.59
C LEU A 49 -11.74 -0.67 18.23
N THR A 50 -11.03 -1.73 17.85
CA THR A 50 -9.64 -1.99 18.22
C THR A 50 -8.70 -1.61 17.07
N GLN A 51 -7.39 -1.66 17.31
CA GLN A 51 -6.37 -1.43 16.28
C GLN A 51 -5.57 -2.69 15.99
N VAL A 52 -5.04 -2.78 14.77
CA VAL A 52 -4.11 -3.83 14.34
C VAL A 52 -3.23 -3.29 13.22
N THR A 53 -1.97 -3.69 13.21
CA THR A 53 -1.03 -3.37 12.12
C THR A 53 -0.74 -4.62 11.33
N LEU A 54 -0.85 -4.53 10.00
CA LEU A 54 -0.57 -5.65 9.10
C LEU A 54 0.61 -5.31 8.21
N LEU A 55 1.58 -6.22 8.14
CA LEU A 55 2.74 -6.14 7.27
C LEU A 55 2.65 -7.24 6.20
N ALA A 56 2.92 -6.89 4.95
CA ALA A 56 3.03 -7.86 3.87
C ALA A 56 4.43 -8.49 3.87
N ALA A 57 4.50 -9.78 4.21
CA ALA A 57 5.75 -10.54 4.20
C ALA A 57 6.21 -10.86 2.77
N ASP A 58 5.26 -11.06 1.85
CA ASP A 58 5.50 -11.41 0.45
C ASP A 58 4.41 -10.83 -0.47
N ASN A 59 4.49 -11.16 -1.77
CA ASN A 59 3.51 -10.70 -2.75
C ASN A 59 2.10 -11.29 -2.56
N VAL A 60 1.95 -12.43 -1.87
CA VAL A 60 0.63 -12.98 -1.51
C VAL A 60 0.02 -12.13 -0.39
N GLY A 61 0.80 -11.83 0.64
CA GLY A 61 0.44 -10.90 1.71
C GLY A 61 0.09 -9.52 1.20
N TYR A 62 0.87 -8.98 0.25
CA TYR A 62 0.59 -7.69 -0.37
C TYR A 62 -0.76 -7.67 -1.10
N LYS A 63 -1.10 -8.75 -1.81
CA LYS A 63 -2.42 -8.89 -2.45
C LYS A 63 -3.53 -8.95 -1.40
N ASN A 64 -3.35 -9.74 -0.35
CA ASN A 64 -4.31 -9.85 0.76
C ASN A 64 -4.51 -8.51 1.48
N LEU A 65 -3.43 -7.77 1.77
CA LEU A 65 -3.47 -6.43 2.33
C LEU A 65 -4.28 -5.47 1.44
N THR A 66 -4.04 -5.52 0.13
CA THR A 66 -4.77 -4.72 -0.86
C THR A 66 -6.27 -5.06 -0.86
N LEU A 67 -6.61 -6.35 -0.77
CA LEU A 67 -8.00 -6.82 -0.69
C LEU A 67 -8.67 -6.38 0.62
N LEU A 68 -7.99 -6.45 1.76
CA LEU A 68 -8.51 -5.99 3.05
C LEU A 68 -8.83 -4.50 3.03
N ILE A 69 -7.91 -3.66 2.53
CA ILE A 69 -8.12 -2.22 2.35
C ILE A 69 -9.33 -1.98 1.45
N SER A 70 -9.39 -2.66 0.30
CA SER A 70 -10.49 -2.51 -0.66
C SER A 70 -11.83 -2.93 -0.04
N LYS A 71 -11.87 -4.06 0.67
CA LYS A 71 -13.07 -4.58 1.32
C LYS A 71 -13.56 -3.62 2.41
N ALA A 72 -12.66 -3.02 3.18
CA ALA A 72 -13.00 -2.01 4.20
C ALA A 72 -13.68 -0.77 3.60
N TYR A 73 -13.15 -0.22 2.50
CA TYR A 73 -13.76 0.93 1.82
C TYR A 73 -15.06 0.57 1.09
N LEU A 74 -15.11 -0.57 0.41
CA LEU A 74 -16.30 -1.01 -0.35
C LEU A 74 -17.49 -1.34 0.55
N ARG A 75 -17.25 -1.82 1.78
CA ARG A 75 -18.32 -2.00 2.78
C ARG A 75 -18.94 -0.67 3.20
N GLY A 76 -18.21 0.44 3.06
CA GLY A 76 -18.56 1.73 3.63
C GLY A 76 -18.06 1.91 5.06
N HIS A 77 -18.39 3.06 5.65
CA HIS A 77 -17.84 3.50 6.93
C HIS A 77 -18.61 2.93 8.12
N VAL A 78 -17.87 2.47 9.13
CA VAL A 78 -18.36 2.15 10.47
C VAL A 78 -17.79 3.19 11.41
N GLN A 79 -18.66 3.89 12.16
CA GLN A 79 -18.27 5.01 13.02
C GLN A 79 -17.37 6.03 12.29
N HIS A 80 -17.72 6.39 11.06
CA HIS A 80 -16.96 7.32 10.20
C HIS A 80 -15.56 6.84 9.78
N HIS A 81 -15.21 5.57 9.98
CA HIS A 81 -13.93 4.99 9.58
C HIS A 81 -14.11 3.80 8.62
N PRO A 82 -13.17 3.57 7.69
CA PRO A 82 -13.01 2.26 7.06
C PRO A 82 -12.49 1.29 8.12
N VAL A 83 -13.27 0.24 8.39
CA VAL A 83 -12.98 -0.77 9.44
C VAL A 83 -12.81 -2.14 8.79
N ILE A 84 -12.01 -3.04 9.35
CA ILE A 84 -12.01 -4.45 8.94
C ILE A 84 -12.72 -5.32 9.97
N ASP A 85 -13.34 -6.41 9.53
CA ASP A 85 -13.87 -7.41 10.45
C ASP A 85 -12.74 -8.40 10.79
N LYS A 86 -12.59 -8.77 12.06
CA LYS A 86 -11.59 -9.77 12.50
C LYS A 86 -11.64 -11.05 11.67
N ALA A 87 -12.85 -11.52 11.32
CA ALA A 87 -13.03 -12.71 10.48
C ALA A 87 -12.37 -12.61 9.10
N TRP A 88 -12.23 -11.41 8.52
CA TRP A 88 -11.57 -11.24 7.23
C TRP A 88 -10.06 -11.52 7.31
N LEU A 89 -9.46 -11.35 8.49
CA LEU A 89 -8.06 -11.71 8.71
C LEU A 89 -7.86 -13.23 8.59
N ALA A 90 -8.83 -14.05 9.02
CA ALA A 90 -8.77 -15.49 8.85
C ALA A 90 -8.85 -15.89 7.36
N GLU A 91 -9.73 -15.24 6.59
CA GLU A 91 -9.92 -15.46 5.15
C GLU A 91 -8.69 -15.06 4.33
N MET A 92 -8.00 -13.97 4.72
CA MET A 92 -6.92 -13.34 3.97
C MET A 92 -5.59 -13.39 4.73
N SER A 93 -5.35 -14.46 5.48
CA SER A 93 -4.22 -14.56 6.42
C SER A 93 -2.87 -14.76 5.75
N GLU A 94 -2.79 -15.47 4.63
CA GLU A 94 -1.53 -15.89 4.00
C GLU A 94 -0.62 -14.70 3.65
N GLY A 95 0.68 -14.84 3.91
CA GLY A 95 1.69 -13.82 3.61
C GLY A 95 1.63 -12.55 4.47
N LEU A 96 0.72 -12.46 5.44
CA LEU A 96 0.65 -11.34 6.39
C LEU A 96 1.36 -11.65 7.71
N ILE A 97 2.02 -10.64 8.27
CA ILE A 97 2.48 -10.57 9.66
C ILE A 97 1.61 -9.53 10.38
N VAL A 98 1.22 -9.83 11.62
CA VAL A 98 0.30 -9.03 12.42
C VAL A 98 1.02 -8.51 13.66
N LEU A 99 0.93 -7.21 13.91
CA LEU A 99 1.30 -6.62 15.19
C LEU A 99 0.03 -6.29 15.96
N SER A 100 0.02 -6.57 17.27
CA SER A 100 -1.20 -6.59 18.08
C SER A 100 -1.97 -5.27 18.17
N GLY A 101 -1.40 -4.13 17.77
CA GLY A 101 -1.98 -2.79 17.97
C GLY A 101 -1.75 -2.25 19.38
N GLY A 102 -0.80 -2.83 20.12
CA GLY A 102 -0.44 -2.45 21.48
C GLY A 102 -1.63 -2.39 22.43
N LYS A 103 -1.65 -1.35 23.27
CA LYS A 103 -2.76 -1.08 24.21
C LYS A 103 -4.10 -0.81 23.52
N SER A 104 -4.10 -0.42 22.25
CA SER A 104 -5.30 -0.10 21.47
C SER A 104 -5.90 -1.32 20.76
N GLY A 105 -5.12 -2.40 20.66
CA GLY A 105 -5.53 -3.68 20.09
C GLY A 105 -6.48 -4.48 20.97
N GLU A 106 -7.07 -5.54 20.41
CA GLU A 106 -8.07 -6.34 21.12
C GLU A 106 -7.47 -7.07 22.33
N ILE A 107 -6.23 -7.59 22.22
CA ILE A 107 -5.53 -8.20 23.35
C ILE A 107 -5.18 -7.13 24.40
N GLY A 108 -4.63 -5.98 23.97
CA GLY A 108 -4.25 -4.92 24.91
C GLY A 108 -5.43 -4.36 25.70
N ARG A 109 -6.55 -4.09 25.03
CA ARG A 109 -7.79 -3.67 25.70
C ARG A 109 -8.34 -4.75 26.63
N GLY A 110 -8.28 -6.02 26.22
CA GLY A 110 -8.70 -7.15 27.05
C GLY A 110 -7.88 -7.27 28.33
N LEU A 111 -6.55 -7.11 28.23
CA LEU A 111 -5.62 -7.13 29.36
C LEU A 111 -5.88 -5.97 30.33
N LEU A 112 -6.01 -4.74 29.80
CA LEU A 112 -6.28 -3.55 30.63
C LEU A 112 -7.63 -3.61 31.35
N LYS A 113 -8.63 -4.26 30.76
CA LYS A 113 -9.94 -4.52 31.40
C LYS A 113 -9.93 -5.74 32.33
N GLY A 114 -8.84 -6.49 32.41
CA GLY A 114 -8.73 -7.71 33.22
C GLY A 114 -9.60 -8.88 32.73
N ASN A 115 -10.07 -8.86 31.48
CA ASN A 115 -10.96 -9.89 30.95
C ASN A 115 -10.16 -11.04 30.31
N ARG A 116 -9.70 -11.97 31.15
CA ARG A 116 -8.89 -13.13 30.74
C ARG A 116 -9.57 -14.02 29.69
N GLN A 117 -10.90 -14.16 29.72
CA GLN A 117 -11.61 -15.01 28.78
C GLN A 117 -11.58 -14.43 27.36
N ILE A 118 -11.80 -13.11 27.22
CA ILE A 118 -11.66 -12.43 25.93
C ILE A 118 -10.23 -12.53 25.42
N VAL A 119 -9.24 -12.26 26.28
CA VAL A 119 -7.82 -12.34 25.90
C VAL A 119 -7.46 -13.71 25.37
N GLN A 120 -7.89 -14.79 26.03
CA GLN A 120 -7.63 -16.15 25.57
C GLN A 120 -8.26 -16.42 24.19
N GLY A 121 -9.51 -16.02 23.98
CA GLY A 121 -10.18 -16.19 22.68
C GLY A 121 -9.46 -15.44 21.54
N CYS A 122 -8.96 -14.24 21.82
CA CYS A 122 -8.16 -13.49 20.85
C CYS A 122 -6.80 -14.16 20.57
N VAL A 123 -6.10 -14.63 21.60
CA VAL A 123 -4.84 -15.36 21.43
C VAL A 123 -5.03 -16.63 20.61
N ASP A 124 -6.09 -17.40 20.89
CA ASP A 124 -6.40 -18.63 20.16
C ASP A 124 -6.65 -18.35 18.68
N PHE A 125 -7.36 -17.26 18.36
CA PHE A 125 -7.57 -16.81 16.97
C PHE A 125 -6.24 -16.54 16.26
N TYR A 126 -5.33 -15.77 16.86
CA TYR A 126 -4.05 -15.45 16.22
C TYR A 126 -3.12 -16.65 16.12
N LYS A 127 -3.08 -17.53 17.13
CA LYS A 127 -2.32 -18.79 17.06
C LYS A 127 -2.84 -19.71 15.94
N GLN A 128 -4.15 -19.74 15.73
CA GLN A 128 -4.77 -20.56 14.68
C GLN A 128 -4.49 -20.00 13.27
N HIS A 129 -4.66 -18.69 13.06
CA HIS A 129 -4.62 -18.10 11.72
C HIS A 129 -3.29 -17.46 11.34
N PHE A 130 -2.48 -17.09 12.32
CA PHE A 130 -1.17 -16.43 12.15
C PHE A 130 -0.05 -17.11 12.95
N PRO A 131 0.10 -18.46 12.85
CA PRO A 131 1.22 -19.15 13.50
C PRO A 131 2.55 -18.54 13.02
N ASP A 132 3.44 -18.25 13.97
CA ASP A 132 4.74 -17.59 13.76
C ASP A 132 4.67 -16.23 13.04
N ARG A 133 3.48 -15.61 12.98
CA ARG A 133 3.22 -14.37 12.22
C ARG A 133 2.39 -13.36 13.02
N PHE A 134 2.18 -13.60 14.31
CA PHE A 134 1.54 -12.67 15.22
C PHE A 134 2.53 -12.25 16.31
N TYR A 135 2.65 -10.95 16.53
CA TYR A 135 3.55 -10.36 17.52
C TYR A 135 2.77 -9.45 18.47
N LEU A 136 3.05 -9.57 19.77
CA LEU A 136 2.60 -8.62 20.77
C LEU A 136 3.43 -7.35 20.66
N GLU A 137 2.79 -6.28 20.20
CA GLU A 137 3.43 -4.97 20.04
C GLU A 137 3.60 -4.29 21.39
N LEU A 138 4.80 -3.78 21.66
CA LEU A 138 5.17 -3.06 22.89
C LEU A 138 5.56 -1.61 22.54
N LEU A 139 5.07 -0.67 23.34
CA LEU A 139 5.16 0.76 23.08
C LEU A 139 5.63 1.50 24.33
N ARG A 140 6.56 2.44 24.17
CA ARG A 140 7.03 3.34 25.24
C ARG A 140 7.13 4.77 24.72
N THR A 141 5.98 5.42 24.61
CA THR A 141 5.86 6.81 24.15
C THR A 141 5.35 7.74 25.25
N GLY A 142 5.21 7.23 26.48
CA GLY A 142 4.75 8.00 27.64
C GLY A 142 3.26 8.31 27.62
N ARG A 143 2.47 7.58 26.83
CA ARG A 143 1.00 7.72 26.81
C ARG A 143 0.37 6.90 27.95
N PRO A 144 -0.85 7.26 28.40
CA PRO A 144 -1.54 6.53 29.45
C PRO A 144 -1.66 5.03 29.15
N ASP A 145 -1.53 4.21 30.20
CA ASP A 145 -1.67 2.76 30.19
C ASP A 145 -0.66 1.95 29.36
N GLU A 146 0.33 2.59 28.70
CA GLU A 146 1.33 1.87 27.89
C GLU A 146 2.18 0.91 28.72
N GLU A 147 2.78 1.37 29.82
CA GLU A 147 3.65 0.52 30.65
C GLU A 147 2.84 -0.56 31.39
N THR A 148 1.61 -0.24 31.78
CA THR A 148 0.69 -1.22 32.40
C THR A 148 0.31 -2.33 31.42
N TYR A 149 -0.06 -1.97 30.19
CA TYR A 149 -0.28 -2.94 29.12
C TYR A 149 0.99 -3.75 28.83
N LEU A 150 2.15 -3.11 28.73
CA LEU A 150 3.43 -3.75 28.44
C LEU A 150 3.74 -4.85 29.44
N HIS A 151 3.60 -4.59 30.75
CA HIS A 151 3.80 -5.62 31.77
C HIS A 151 2.85 -6.82 31.61
N PHE A 152 1.56 -6.57 31.34
CA PHE A 152 0.60 -7.65 31.10
C PHE A 152 0.87 -8.40 29.78
N ALA A 153 1.34 -7.70 28.75
CA ALA A 153 1.66 -8.29 27.46
C ALA A 153 2.89 -9.19 27.56
N VAL A 154 3.92 -8.80 28.32
CA VAL A 154 5.10 -9.63 28.59
C VAL A 154 4.73 -10.87 29.40
N GLU A 155 3.90 -10.73 30.43
CA GLU A 155 3.40 -11.90 31.18
C GLU A 155 2.60 -12.85 30.27
N LEU A 156 1.74 -12.31 29.40
CA LEU A 156 0.98 -13.10 28.43
C LEU A 156 1.91 -13.77 27.41
N ALA A 157 2.94 -13.07 26.93
CA ALA A 157 3.93 -13.58 25.99
C ALA A 157 4.62 -14.83 26.53
N GLU A 158 5.09 -14.77 27.79
CA GLU A 158 5.73 -15.90 28.47
C GLU A 158 4.75 -17.07 28.68
N GLN A 159 3.52 -16.78 29.13
CA GLN A 159 2.51 -17.82 29.39
C GLN A 159 2.04 -18.54 28.13
N GLN A 160 2.03 -17.84 27.00
CA GLN A 160 1.46 -18.32 25.74
C GLN A 160 2.50 -18.62 24.67
N ASP A 161 3.80 -18.45 24.95
CA ASP A 161 4.87 -18.60 23.97
C ASP A 161 4.60 -17.76 22.71
N LEU A 162 4.34 -16.46 22.92
CA LEU A 162 4.11 -15.49 21.85
C LEU A 162 5.29 -14.53 21.75
N PRO A 163 5.74 -14.18 20.53
CA PRO A 163 6.82 -13.21 20.38
C PRO A 163 6.32 -11.79 20.63
N VAL A 164 7.20 -10.95 21.17
CA VAL A 164 6.98 -9.50 21.33
C VAL A 164 7.77 -8.70 20.31
N VAL A 165 7.32 -7.49 19.97
CA VAL A 165 8.07 -6.55 19.12
C VAL A 165 7.91 -5.12 19.61
N ALA A 166 9.01 -4.37 19.63
CA ALA A 166 9.00 -2.96 19.99
C ALA A 166 8.70 -2.09 18.75
N THR A 167 7.79 -1.13 18.92
CA THR A 167 7.53 -0.08 17.92
C THR A 167 7.48 1.29 18.62
N ASN A 168 7.47 2.37 17.83
CA ASN A 168 7.40 3.73 18.36
C ASN A 168 6.17 4.52 17.91
N GLU A 169 5.23 3.87 17.18
CA GLU A 169 4.06 4.51 16.54
C GLU A 169 4.40 5.89 15.96
N VAL A 170 5.38 5.92 15.06
CA VAL A 170 5.95 7.16 14.53
C VAL A 170 4.92 7.93 13.71
N VAL A 171 4.69 9.21 14.05
CA VAL A 171 3.76 10.09 13.33
C VAL A 171 4.38 11.42 12.89
N PHE A 172 5.64 11.66 13.26
CA PHE A 172 6.46 12.78 12.79
C PHE A 172 7.95 12.41 12.82
N LEU A 173 8.80 13.18 12.16
CA LEU A 173 10.22 12.80 12.00
C LEU A 173 11.08 13.12 13.22
N SER A 174 10.89 14.29 13.83
CA SER A 174 11.73 14.79 14.91
C SER A 174 10.89 15.37 16.06
N PRO A 175 11.40 15.42 17.30
CA PRO A 175 10.62 15.86 18.46
C PRO A 175 10.02 17.27 18.33
N ASP A 176 10.71 18.18 17.63
CA ASP A 176 10.27 19.56 17.39
C ASP A 176 9.05 19.66 16.45
N LEU A 177 8.70 18.58 15.73
CA LEU A 177 7.53 18.51 14.87
C LEU A 177 6.25 18.09 15.59
N PHE A 178 6.30 17.80 16.90
CA PHE A 178 5.12 17.40 17.66
C PHE A 178 3.99 18.44 17.60
N ASP A 179 4.30 19.72 17.85
CA ASP A 179 3.29 20.78 17.85
C ASP A 179 2.65 20.96 16.46
N ALA A 180 3.45 20.82 15.39
CA ALA A 180 2.95 20.85 14.02
C ALA A 180 2.01 19.67 13.73
N HIS A 181 2.35 18.48 14.23
CA HIS A 181 1.49 17.31 14.15
C HIS A 181 0.18 17.50 14.95
N ASP A 182 0.25 18.03 16.18
CA ASP A 182 -0.93 18.29 17.01
C ASP A 182 -1.90 19.28 16.33
N ILE A 183 -1.36 20.33 15.68
CA ILE A 183 -2.14 21.26 14.85
C ILE A 183 -2.79 20.54 13.66
N ARG A 184 -2.03 19.71 12.94
CA ARG A 184 -2.55 18.94 11.79
C ARG A 184 -3.72 18.05 12.20
N VAL A 185 -3.63 17.39 13.36
CA VAL A 185 -4.71 16.56 13.92
C VAL A 185 -5.90 17.41 14.32
N ALA A 186 -5.69 18.53 15.01
CA ALA A 186 -6.77 19.43 15.41
C ALA A 186 -7.57 19.97 14.21
N ILE A 187 -6.90 20.28 13.09
CA ILE A 187 -7.54 20.67 11.83
C ILE A 187 -8.43 19.53 11.28
N HIS A 188 -7.93 18.29 11.31
CA HIS A 188 -8.68 17.13 10.84
C HIS A 188 -9.91 16.85 11.71
N ASP A 189 -9.74 16.90 13.03
CA ASP A 189 -10.79 16.57 14.00
C ASP A 189 -11.79 17.72 14.21
N GLY A 190 -11.49 18.92 13.71
CA GLY A 190 -12.36 20.10 13.82
C GLY A 190 -12.35 20.76 15.20
N TYR A 191 -11.23 20.67 15.94
CA TYR A 191 -11.06 21.30 17.25
C TYR A 191 -10.11 22.50 17.21
N THR A 192 -10.31 23.45 18.13
CA THR A 192 -9.26 24.45 18.44
C THR A 192 -8.24 23.85 19.41
N LEU A 193 -6.99 24.32 19.38
CA LEU A 193 -5.94 23.80 20.25
C LEU A 193 -6.24 24.00 21.75
N GLU A 194 -6.99 25.06 22.08
CA GLU A 194 -7.37 25.43 23.45
C GLU A 194 -8.59 24.64 23.99
N ASP A 195 -9.34 23.91 23.15
CA ASP A 195 -10.53 23.17 23.61
C ASP A 195 -10.10 22.03 24.57
N PRO A 196 -10.51 22.05 25.85
CA PRO A 196 -10.12 21.02 26.81
C PRO A 196 -10.72 19.64 26.51
N ARG A 197 -11.73 19.56 25.63
CA ARG A 197 -12.37 18.31 25.19
C ARG A 197 -11.66 17.68 23.99
N ARG A 198 -10.71 18.38 23.37
CA ARG A 198 -9.95 17.89 22.23
C ARG A 198 -9.22 16.60 22.60
N PRO A 199 -9.32 15.53 21.78
CA PRO A 199 -8.55 14.32 22.02
C PRO A 199 -7.05 14.58 22.02
N LYS A 200 -6.34 14.05 23.03
CA LYS A 200 -4.87 14.09 23.13
C LYS A 200 -4.33 12.68 23.00
N ASN A 201 -4.41 12.16 21.78
CA ASN A 201 -4.07 10.75 21.47
C ASN A 201 -2.57 10.54 21.24
N TYR A 202 -1.80 11.62 21.09
CA TYR A 202 -0.39 11.58 20.70
C TYR A 202 0.52 12.16 21.78
N SER A 203 1.78 11.73 21.78
CA SER A 203 2.83 12.30 22.64
C SER A 203 4.02 12.82 21.82
N PRO A 204 4.86 13.69 22.40
CA PRO A 204 6.10 14.15 21.77
C PRO A 204 7.13 13.04 21.50
N GLN A 205 6.93 11.84 22.02
CA GLN A 205 7.87 10.71 21.88
C GLN A 205 7.61 9.86 20.63
N GLN A 206 6.55 10.17 19.85
CA GLN A 206 6.19 9.48 18.61
C GLN A 206 6.95 10.00 17.37
N TYR A 207 8.22 10.35 17.54
CA TYR A 207 9.12 10.71 16.44
C TYR A 207 9.90 9.49 15.93
N LEU A 208 10.63 9.65 14.82
CA LEU A 208 11.54 8.61 14.34
C LEU A 208 12.80 8.58 15.20
N ARG A 209 12.76 7.78 16.28
CA ARG A 209 13.90 7.55 17.19
C ARG A 209 15.10 6.94 16.48
N THR A 210 16.30 7.17 17.02
CA THR A 210 17.51 6.47 16.57
C THR A 210 17.54 5.03 17.06
N GLU A 211 18.43 4.22 16.49
CA GLU A 211 18.64 2.84 16.96
C GLU A 211 19.10 2.82 18.43
N GLU A 212 19.99 3.74 18.84
CA GLU A 212 20.47 3.84 20.22
C GLU A 212 19.35 4.20 21.19
N GLU A 213 18.51 5.18 20.86
CA GLU A 213 17.38 5.57 21.71
C GLU A 213 16.42 4.40 21.92
N MET A 214 16.12 3.63 20.86
CA MET A 214 15.26 2.45 20.96
C MET A 214 15.93 1.32 21.76
N CYS A 215 17.24 1.11 21.58
CA CYS A 215 18.01 0.12 22.33
C CYS A 215 18.04 0.41 23.82
N GLU A 216 18.29 1.66 24.21
CA GLU A 216 18.26 2.08 25.62
C GLU A 216 16.86 1.95 26.21
N LEU A 217 15.83 2.33 25.44
CA LEU A 217 14.44 2.32 25.89
C LEU A 217 13.90 0.92 26.16
N PHE A 218 14.34 -0.09 25.42
CA PHE A 218 13.91 -1.49 25.54
C PHE A 218 15.04 -2.42 26.00
N ALA A 219 16.04 -1.89 26.70
CA ALA A 219 17.19 -2.68 27.18
C ALA A 219 16.81 -3.83 28.13
N ASP A 220 15.65 -3.73 28.78
CA ASP A 220 15.05 -4.76 29.63
C ASP A 220 14.32 -5.86 28.84
N ILE A 221 14.01 -5.64 27.55
CA ILE A 221 13.32 -6.60 26.67
C ILE A 221 14.02 -6.64 25.29
N PRO A 222 15.28 -7.14 25.19
CA PRO A 222 16.06 -7.10 23.95
C PRO A 222 15.39 -7.83 22.78
N GLU A 223 14.69 -8.94 23.05
CA GLU A 223 13.95 -9.73 22.07
C GLU A 223 12.90 -8.90 21.30
N ALA A 224 12.32 -7.86 21.92
CA ALA A 224 11.37 -6.98 21.26
C ALA A 224 12.03 -6.15 20.14
N LEU A 225 13.31 -5.79 20.32
CA LEU A 225 14.12 -5.09 19.32
C LEU A 225 14.61 -6.06 18.24
N GLU A 226 15.12 -7.24 18.64
CA GLU A 226 15.60 -8.27 17.72
C GLU A 226 14.50 -8.74 16.76
N ASN A 227 13.28 -8.92 17.27
CA ASN A 227 12.13 -9.30 16.45
C ASN A 227 11.78 -8.24 15.39
N SER A 228 12.07 -6.95 15.61
CA SER A 228 11.88 -5.93 14.56
C SER A 228 12.80 -6.17 13.37
N VAL A 229 14.04 -6.61 13.62
CA VAL A 229 15.02 -6.98 12.59
C VAL A 229 14.61 -8.27 11.90
N GLU A 230 14.13 -9.27 12.64
CA GLU A 230 13.67 -10.54 12.05
C GLU A 230 12.42 -10.36 11.19
N ILE A 231 11.43 -9.57 11.64
CA ILE A 231 10.27 -9.19 10.83
C ILE A 231 10.75 -8.45 9.58
N ALA A 232 11.66 -7.49 9.73
CA ALA A 232 12.21 -6.76 8.60
C ALA A 232 12.86 -7.70 7.59
N LYS A 233 13.64 -8.70 8.01
CA LYS A 233 14.23 -9.72 7.10
C LYS A 233 13.17 -10.55 6.39
N ARG A 234 12.09 -10.93 7.07
CA ARG A 234 11.00 -11.75 6.52
C ARG A 234 10.15 -11.00 5.48
N CYS A 235 10.03 -9.69 5.58
CA CYS A 235 9.26 -8.88 4.63
C CYS A 235 10.03 -8.56 3.34
N ASN A 236 9.60 -9.16 2.23
CA ASN A 236 10.19 -9.02 0.90
C ASN A 236 9.09 -9.00 -0.17
N VAL A 237 8.50 -7.82 -0.40
CA VAL A 237 7.52 -7.60 -1.46
C VAL A 237 8.19 -6.96 -2.67
N THR A 238 7.90 -7.48 -3.86
CA THR A 238 8.33 -6.85 -5.11
C THR A 238 7.20 -6.00 -5.70
N VAL A 239 7.43 -4.70 -5.88
CA VAL A 239 6.57 -3.79 -6.65
C VAL A 239 7.28 -3.42 -7.94
N ARG A 240 6.77 -3.90 -9.08
CA ARG A 240 7.35 -3.61 -10.39
C ARG A 240 6.93 -2.22 -10.86
N LEU A 241 7.90 -1.34 -11.04
CA LEU A 241 7.71 0.04 -11.50
C LEU A 241 8.29 0.23 -12.90
N GLY A 242 7.74 1.17 -13.67
CA GLY A 242 8.25 1.51 -15.00
C GLY A 242 7.89 0.53 -16.12
N GLU A 243 7.10 -0.50 -15.83
CA GLU A 243 6.60 -1.46 -16.81
C GLU A 243 5.07 -1.43 -16.89
N TYR A 244 4.52 -1.49 -18.10
CA TYR A 244 3.08 -1.53 -18.31
C TYR A 244 2.52 -2.95 -18.11
N PHE A 245 1.33 -3.02 -17.54
CA PHE A 245 0.50 -4.22 -17.48
C PHE A 245 -0.77 -3.95 -18.29
N LEU A 246 -0.68 -4.16 -19.60
CA LEU A 246 -1.76 -3.82 -20.54
C LEU A 246 -2.85 -4.90 -20.51
N PRO A 247 -4.14 -4.54 -20.61
CA PRO A 247 -5.19 -5.50 -20.87
C PRO A 247 -5.05 -6.05 -22.30
N ALA A 248 -5.53 -7.28 -22.52
CA ALA A 248 -5.55 -7.87 -23.85
C ALA A 248 -6.54 -7.12 -24.76
N PHE A 249 -6.12 -6.82 -25.98
CA PHE A 249 -6.99 -6.19 -26.98
C PHE A 249 -7.74 -7.26 -27.80
N PRO A 250 -9.02 -7.05 -28.17
CA PRO A 250 -9.74 -7.96 -29.06
C PRO A 250 -9.17 -7.94 -30.50
N THR A 251 -8.52 -9.03 -30.92
CA THR A 251 -7.80 -9.12 -32.21
C THR A 251 -8.44 -10.09 -33.22
N GLU A 252 -9.68 -10.50 -33.00
CA GLU A 252 -10.41 -11.44 -33.87
C GLU A 252 -9.65 -12.76 -34.13
N GLY A 253 -8.82 -13.18 -33.19
CA GLY A 253 -8.01 -14.41 -33.28
C GLY A 253 -6.59 -14.23 -33.84
N MET A 254 -6.20 -13.00 -34.23
CA MET A 254 -4.83 -12.68 -34.62
C MET A 254 -3.93 -12.36 -33.41
N LYS A 255 -2.61 -12.33 -33.60
CA LYS A 255 -1.72 -11.75 -32.58
C LYS A 255 -1.85 -10.22 -32.59
N GLU A 256 -1.74 -9.57 -31.43
CA GLU A 256 -1.78 -8.10 -31.32
C GLU A 256 -0.75 -7.42 -32.23
N THR A 257 0.44 -8.02 -32.38
CA THR A 257 1.50 -7.54 -33.29
C THR A 257 1.05 -7.53 -34.75
N GLU A 258 0.36 -8.59 -35.19
CA GLU A 258 -0.12 -8.74 -36.57
C GLU A 258 -1.33 -7.85 -36.83
N PHE A 259 -2.23 -7.77 -35.84
CA PHE A 259 -3.42 -6.93 -35.91
C PHE A 259 -3.06 -5.44 -35.96
N LEU A 260 -2.07 -5.00 -35.18
CA LEU A 260 -1.55 -3.63 -35.27
C LEU A 260 -0.99 -3.35 -36.66
N VAL A 261 -0.13 -4.24 -37.20
CA VAL A 261 0.43 -4.06 -38.55
C VAL A 261 -0.67 -3.93 -39.61
N MET A 262 -1.71 -4.78 -39.53
CA MET A 262 -2.86 -4.70 -40.43
C MET A 262 -3.56 -3.34 -40.33
N LYS A 263 -3.97 -2.94 -39.12
CA LYS A 263 -4.71 -1.69 -38.89
C LYS A 263 -3.89 -0.44 -39.24
N SER A 264 -2.59 -0.45 -38.94
CA SER A 264 -1.69 0.64 -39.28
C SER A 264 -1.50 0.79 -40.78
N ARG A 265 -1.41 -0.31 -41.53
CA ARG A 265 -1.34 -0.28 -42.99
C ARG A 265 -2.65 0.21 -43.61
N GLU A 266 -3.79 -0.30 -43.14
CA GLU A 266 -5.12 0.19 -43.56
C GLU A 266 -5.25 1.71 -43.34
N GLY A 267 -4.89 2.19 -42.14
CA GLY A 267 -4.93 3.61 -41.82
C GLY A 267 -3.96 4.46 -42.65
N LEU A 268 -2.78 3.93 -43.00
CA LEU A 268 -1.83 4.62 -43.86
C LEU A 268 -2.38 4.80 -45.28
N GLU A 269 -3.09 3.82 -45.84
CA GLU A 269 -3.73 3.96 -47.16
C GLU A 269 -4.70 5.14 -47.20
N GLU A 270 -5.59 5.23 -46.21
CA GLU A 270 -6.55 6.34 -46.10
C GLU A 270 -5.86 7.70 -45.97
N ARG A 271 -4.76 7.76 -45.20
CA ARG A 271 -3.98 8.99 -44.99
C ARG A 271 -3.25 9.42 -46.25
N LEU A 272 -2.62 8.49 -46.96
CA LEU A 272 -1.92 8.79 -48.21
C LEU A 272 -2.89 9.22 -49.31
N GLU A 273 -4.09 8.64 -49.35
CA GLU A 273 -5.14 9.08 -50.28
C GLU A 273 -5.60 10.50 -50.01
N PHE A 274 -5.78 10.87 -48.75
CA PHE A 274 -6.13 12.23 -48.36
C PHE A 274 -5.00 13.24 -48.61
N LEU A 275 -3.75 12.90 -48.26
CA LEU A 275 -2.60 13.81 -48.38
C LEU A 275 -2.13 13.99 -49.83
N PHE A 276 -2.19 12.92 -50.64
CA PHE A 276 -1.76 12.90 -52.04
C PHE A 276 -2.87 12.34 -52.94
N PRO A 277 -3.88 13.15 -53.31
CA PRO A 277 -5.00 12.69 -54.13
C PRO A 277 -4.58 12.22 -55.54
N ASP A 278 -3.49 12.77 -56.09
CA ASP A 278 -2.91 12.32 -57.37
C ASP A 278 -2.13 11.01 -57.21
N GLU A 279 -2.43 10.02 -58.05
CA GLU A 279 -1.91 8.67 -57.92
C GLU A 279 -0.41 8.58 -58.22
N GLU A 280 0.09 9.34 -59.19
CA GLU A 280 1.50 9.31 -59.58
C GLU A 280 2.38 10.00 -58.54
N GLU A 281 1.92 11.12 -57.98
CA GLU A 281 2.56 11.75 -56.83
C GLU A 281 2.55 10.83 -55.60
N ARG A 282 1.42 10.18 -55.31
CA ARG A 282 1.30 9.23 -54.18
C ARG A 282 2.30 8.09 -54.33
N LYS A 283 2.41 7.46 -55.51
CA LYS A 283 3.41 6.42 -55.78
C LYS A 283 4.84 6.91 -55.55
N ARG A 284 5.16 8.15 -55.93
CA ARG A 284 6.49 8.75 -55.74
C ARG A 284 6.81 9.01 -54.26
N ARG A 285 5.83 9.46 -53.47
CA ARG A 285 6.01 9.84 -52.04
C ARG A 285 5.88 8.65 -51.08
N ARG A 286 5.10 7.62 -51.46
CA ARG A 286 4.75 6.46 -50.62
C ARG A 286 5.96 5.72 -49.98
N PRO A 287 7.09 5.48 -50.67
CA PRO A 287 8.20 4.72 -50.08
C PRO A 287 8.72 5.31 -48.76
N GLU A 288 8.75 6.65 -48.63
CA GLU A 288 9.17 7.34 -47.40
C GLU A 288 8.27 7.00 -46.21
N TYR A 289 6.96 6.89 -46.44
CA TYR A 289 5.97 6.58 -45.40
C TYR A 289 5.94 5.08 -45.07
N ASP A 290 6.05 4.21 -46.08
CA ASP A 290 6.10 2.75 -45.87
C ASP A 290 7.34 2.37 -45.04
N GLU A 291 8.51 2.95 -45.33
CA GLU A 291 9.74 2.74 -44.57
C GLU A 291 9.60 3.25 -43.12
N ARG A 292 9.09 4.48 -42.95
CA ARG A 292 8.87 5.05 -41.62
C ARG A 292 7.91 4.19 -40.80
N LEU A 293 6.79 3.76 -41.39
CA LEU A 293 5.80 2.94 -40.72
C LEU A 293 6.40 1.60 -40.28
N GLN A 294 7.19 0.96 -41.14
CA GLN A 294 7.82 -0.31 -40.82
C GLN A 294 8.81 -0.19 -39.65
N ILE A 295 9.66 0.86 -39.65
CA ILE A 295 10.60 1.13 -38.56
C ILE A 295 9.86 1.27 -37.23
N GLU A 296 8.76 2.03 -37.19
CA GLU A 296 7.98 2.21 -35.97
C GLU A 296 7.31 0.91 -35.52
N LEU A 297 6.66 0.18 -36.44
CA LEU A 297 6.00 -1.08 -36.15
C LEU A 297 6.97 -2.12 -35.57
N ASP A 298 8.20 -2.18 -36.10
CA ASP A 298 9.23 -3.08 -35.60
C ASP A 298 9.62 -2.75 -34.17
N VAL A 299 9.85 -1.47 -33.85
CA VAL A 299 10.17 -1.01 -32.49
C VAL A 299 9.01 -1.27 -31.53
N ILE A 300 7.77 -0.91 -31.91
CA ILE A 300 6.58 -1.09 -31.08
C ILE A 300 6.36 -2.57 -30.75
N ASN A 301 6.48 -3.45 -31.75
CA ASN A 301 6.32 -4.88 -31.56
C ASN A 301 7.45 -5.48 -30.72
N GLN A 302 8.70 -5.05 -30.94
CA GLN A 302 9.85 -5.51 -30.16
C GLN A 302 9.75 -5.11 -28.68
N MET A 303 9.26 -3.90 -28.39
CA MET A 303 9.09 -3.41 -27.02
C MET A 303 7.83 -3.93 -26.32
N GLY A 304 6.96 -4.67 -27.02
CA GLY A 304 5.73 -5.22 -26.44
C GLY A 304 4.64 -4.19 -26.22
N PHE A 305 4.57 -3.14 -27.06
CA PHE A 305 3.53 -2.10 -26.98
C PHE A 305 2.38 -2.17 -28.00
N PRO A 306 2.14 -3.24 -28.80
CA PRO A 306 1.08 -3.18 -29.79
C PRO A 306 -0.31 -3.01 -29.16
N GLY A 307 -0.59 -3.70 -28.05
CA GLY A 307 -1.85 -3.55 -27.31
C GLY A 307 -2.11 -2.11 -26.85
N TYR A 308 -1.08 -1.35 -26.48
CA TYR A 308 -1.24 0.05 -26.07
C TYR A 308 -1.76 0.92 -27.22
N PHE A 309 -1.16 0.80 -28.41
CA PHE A 309 -1.60 1.54 -29.59
C PHE A 309 -3.02 1.14 -30.01
N LEU A 310 -3.34 -0.16 -29.94
CA LEU A 310 -4.67 -0.68 -30.26
C LEU A 310 -5.76 -0.16 -29.29
N ILE A 311 -5.48 -0.15 -28.00
CA ILE A 311 -6.41 0.40 -26.99
C ILE A 311 -6.65 1.89 -27.23
N VAL A 312 -5.60 2.67 -27.47
CA VAL A 312 -5.72 4.11 -27.68
C VAL A 312 -6.48 4.42 -28.98
N MET A 313 -6.20 3.71 -30.07
CA MET A 313 -6.91 3.96 -31.34
C MET A 313 -8.41 3.67 -31.23
N GLU A 314 -8.79 2.59 -30.54
CA GLU A 314 -10.19 2.20 -30.36
C GLU A 314 -10.91 3.22 -29.49
N PHE A 315 -10.31 3.62 -28.36
CA PHE A 315 -10.89 4.63 -27.48
C PHE A 315 -11.15 5.96 -28.21
N ILE A 316 -10.21 6.39 -29.06
CA ILE A 316 -10.34 7.63 -29.85
C ILE A 316 -11.44 7.49 -30.91
N GLN A 317 -11.55 6.33 -31.56
CA GLN A 317 -12.59 6.07 -32.54
C GLN A 317 -13.98 6.04 -31.89
N TRP A 318 -14.15 5.26 -30.82
CA TRP A 318 -15.38 5.19 -30.03
C TRP A 318 -15.84 6.57 -29.56
N SER A 319 -14.91 7.40 -29.08
CA SER A 319 -15.21 8.76 -28.64
C SER A 319 -15.82 9.61 -29.76
N LYS A 320 -15.30 9.52 -30.99
CA LYS A 320 -15.85 10.25 -32.14
C LYS A 320 -17.25 9.76 -32.52
N ASP A 321 -17.44 8.45 -32.56
CA ASP A 321 -18.71 7.81 -32.95
C ASP A 321 -19.84 8.15 -31.97
N ASN A 322 -19.50 8.41 -30.70
CA ASN A 322 -20.44 8.78 -29.64
C ASN A 322 -20.50 10.29 -29.35
N GLY A 323 -19.82 11.12 -30.15
CA GLY A 323 -19.84 12.58 -29.97
C GLY A 323 -19.19 13.07 -28.67
N ILE A 324 -18.20 12.34 -28.15
CA ILE A 324 -17.46 12.66 -26.93
C ILE A 324 -16.15 13.37 -27.31
N PRO A 325 -15.98 14.67 -27.02
CA PRO A 325 -14.76 15.39 -27.35
C PRO A 325 -13.56 14.90 -26.51
N VAL A 326 -12.44 14.65 -27.17
CA VAL A 326 -11.15 14.37 -26.51
C VAL A 326 -10.26 15.61 -26.57
N GLY A 327 -9.53 15.90 -25.48
CA GLY A 327 -8.64 17.06 -25.40
C GLY A 327 -7.51 17.04 -26.46
N PRO A 328 -6.82 18.16 -26.70
CA PRO A 328 -5.79 18.25 -27.75
C PRO A 328 -4.45 17.59 -27.37
N GLY A 329 -4.22 17.29 -26.09
CA GLY A 329 -2.94 16.72 -25.61
C GLY A 329 -2.66 15.33 -26.18
N ARG A 330 -1.49 15.14 -26.78
CA ARG A 330 -1.00 13.84 -27.31
C ARG A 330 0.39 13.45 -26.79
N GLY A 331 0.95 14.24 -25.87
CA GLY A 331 2.35 14.12 -25.46
C GLY A 331 3.28 14.15 -26.68
N SER A 332 4.32 13.32 -26.66
CA SER A 332 5.21 13.12 -27.82
C SER A 332 4.61 12.22 -28.91
N GLY A 333 3.38 11.71 -28.73
CA GLY A 333 2.75 10.77 -29.65
C GLY A 333 2.39 11.34 -31.02
N ALA A 334 2.42 12.66 -31.21
CA ALA A 334 2.21 13.28 -32.53
C ALA A 334 3.41 13.10 -33.49
N GLY A 335 4.56 12.65 -32.97
CA GLY A 335 5.74 12.32 -33.77
C GLY A 335 5.75 10.89 -34.30
N SER A 336 4.75 10.07 -33.92
CA SER A 336 4.46 8.72 -34.41
C SER A 336 3.29 8.80 -35.38
#